data_AF-A0A7J3ML41-F1
#
_entry.id   AF-A0A7J3ML41-F1
#
_cell.length_a   1.000
_cell.length_b   1.000
_cell.length_c   1.000
_cell.angle_alpha   90.00
_cell.angle_beta   90.00
_cell.angle_gamma   90.00
#
_symmetry.space_group_name_H-M   'P 1'
#
loop_
_entity.id
_entity.type
_entity.pdbx_description
1 polymer ?
#
loop_
_entity_poly.entity_id
_entity_poly.type
_entity_poly.pdbx_seq_one_letter_code
_entity_poly.pdbx_strand_id
1 'polypeptide(L)'
;MVIDPNLHPYKKRHLIAHGLAHHIFHKNVRVNYFLDERDGRFNYWKQRKQEKEAEIFATYLLIPEDKLNEKLKEEWVRESPDPVPELAEEFQVSENFMRKRLKFKGTLDN
;
A
#
# COMPACT_ATOMS: atom_id res chain seq x y z
N MET A 1 -1.01 -13.32 11.35
CA MET A 1 -0.39 -11.98 11.48
C MET A 1 -0.62 -11.50 12.91
N VAL A 2 0.44 -11.07 13.58
CA VAL A 2 0.38 -10.47 14.93
C VAL A 2 0.78 -9.01 14.77
N ILE A 3 0.01 -8.09 15.35
CA ILE A 3 0.27 -6.65 15.30
C ILE A 3 0.52 -6.16 16.71
N ASP A 4 1.61 -5.43 16.91
CA ASP A 4 1.93 -4.81 18.20
C ASP A 4 0.85 -3.77 18.59
N PRO A 5 0.21 -3.93 19.76
CA PRO A 5 -0.84 -3.04 20.24
C PRO A 5 -0.34 -1.62 20.57
N ASN A 6 0.96 -1.37 20.67
CA ASN A 6 1.52 -0.04 20.94
C ASN A 6 1.85 0.76 19.68
N LEU A 7 1.72 0.16 18.49
CA LEU A 7 1.93 0.88 17.23
C LEU A 7 0.91 2.00 17.04
N HIS A 8 1.36 3.08 16.43
CA HIS A 8 0.49 4.16 15.98
C HIS A 8 -0.65 3.60 15.11
N PRO A 9 -1.91 4.08 15.27
CA PRO A 9 -3.07 3.57 14.54
C PRO A 9 -2.86 3.44 13.02
N TYR A 10 -2.20 4.42 12.40
CA TYR A 10 -1.90 4.42 10.97
C TYR A 10 -1.03 3.21 10.55
N LYS A 11 -0.01 2.88 11.35
CA LYS A 11 0.85 1.72 11.09
C LYS A 11 0.09 0.42 11.26
N LYS A 12 -0.80 0.33 12.25
CA LYS A 12 -1.65 -0.85 12.42
C LYS A 12 -2.56 -1.05 11.20
N ARG A 13 -3.26 -0.01 10.75
CA ARG A 13 -4.13 -0.06 9.56
C ARG A 13 -3.37 -0.50 8.32
N HIS A 14 -2.18 0.07 8.09
CA HIS A 14 -1.29 -0.34 7.00
C HIS A 14 -0.91 -1.81 7.11
N LEU A 15 -0.41 -2.28 8.26
CA LEU A 15 -0.03 -3.69 8.44
C LEU A 15 -1.21 -4.64 8.24
N ILE A 16 -2.41 -4.27 8.69
CA ILE A 16 -3.63 -5.05 8.46
C ILE A 16 -3.91 -5.16 6.96
N ALA A 17 -3.92 -4.04 6.25
CA ALA A 17 -4.20 -4.00 4.81
C ALA A 17 -3.14 -4.78 4.00
N HIS A 18 -1.86 -4.64 4.36
CA HIS A 18 -0.75 -5.35 3.74
C HIS A 18 -0.84 -6.86 3.99
N GLY A 19 -1.09 -7.28 5.24
CA GLY A 19 -1.28 -8.68 5.59
C GLY A 19 -2.50 -9.31 4.91
N LEU A 20 -3.57 -8.53 4.74
CA LEU A 20 -4.74 -8.95 3.96
C LEU A 20 -4.37 -9.18 2.50
N ALA A 21 -3.57 -8.30 1.89
CA ALA A 21 -3.09 -8.47 0.52
C ALA A 21 -2.31 -9.79 0.35
N HIS A 22 -1.39 -10.09 1.28
CA HIS A 22 -0.68 -11.38 1.27
C HIS A 22 -1.63 -12.56 1.37
N HIS A 23 -2.66 -12.45 2.21
CA HIS A 23 -3.66 -13.51 2.35
C HIS A 23 -4.46 -13.74 1.07
N ILE A 24 -4.84 -12.67 0.37
CA ILE A 24 -5.67 -12.75 -0.84
C ILE A 24 -4.82 -13.23 -2.03
N PHE A 25 -3.67 -12.62 -2.26
CA PHE A 25 -2.89 -12.84 -3.49
C PHE A 25 -1.86 -13.97 -3.38
N HIS A 26 -1.32 -14.21 -2.19
CA HIS A 26 -0.12 -15.04 -2.05
C HIS A 26 -0.36 -16.35 -1.28
N LYS A 27 -1.53 -16.54 -0.65
CA LYS A 27 -1.88 -17.73 0.13
C LYS A 27 -2.04 -19.01 -0.71
N ASN A 28 -2.42 -18.89 -1.99
CA ASN A 28 -2.64 -20.02 -2.90
C ASN A 28 -1.50 -20.26 -3.90
N VAL A 29 -0.38 -19.56 -3.77
CA VAL A 29 0.82 -19.91 -4.55
C VAL A 29 1.35 -21.20 -3.93
N ARG A 30 0.89 -22.36 -4.41
CA ARG A 30 1.59 -23.64 -4.20
C ARG A 30 3.01 -23.44 -4.69
N VAL A 31 3.90 -23.07 -3.78
CA VAL A 31 5.32 -23.14 -4.03
C VAL A 31 5.56 -24.64 -4.10
N ASN A 32 5.79 -25.17 -5.31
CA ASN A 32 6.45 -26.45 -5.44
C ASN A 32 7.82 -26.27 -4.76
N TYR A 33 7.89 -26.50 -3.45
CA TYR A 33 9.12 -26.49 -2.67
C TYR A 33 10.12 -27.56 -3.15
N PHE A 34 9.71 -28.40 -4.11
CA PHE A 34 10.54 -29.40 -4.79
C PHE A 34 11.12 -28.95 -6.14
N LEU A 35 10.93 -27.69 -6.57
CA LEU A 35 11.53 -27.17 -7.80
C LEU A 35 12.51 -26.03 -7.48
N ASP A 36 13.78 -26.42 -7.47
CA ASP A 36 15.00 -25.62 -7.54
C ASP A 36 15.42 -24.81 -6.31
N GLU A 37 16.22 -25.47 -5.46
CA GLU A 37 17.22 -24.87 -4.57
C GLU A 37 18.34 -24.12 -5.33
N ARG A 38 18.26 -24.00 -6.67
CA ARG A 38 19.34 -23.46 -7.51
C ARG A 38 19.36 -21.95 -7.72
N ASP A 39 18.33 -21.19 -7.33
CA ASP A 39 18.34 -19.75 -7.61
C ASP A 39 17.75 -18.90 -6.46
N GLY A 40 18.57 -18.65 -5.43
CA GLY A 40 18.26 -17.68 -4.38
C GLY A 40 17.90 -16.29 -4.92
N ARG A 41 18.41 -15.92 -6.10
CA ARG A 41 18.01 -14.68 -6.82
C ARG A 41 16.55 -14.72 -7.25
N PHE A 42 16.07 -15.82 -7.82
CA PHE A 42 14.67 -15.95 -8.28
C PHE A 42 13.69 -15.82 -7.10
N ASN A 43 14.00 -16.46 -5.98
CA ASN A 43 13.19 -16.36 -4.76
C ASN A 43 13.16 -14.95 -4.18
N TYR A 44 14.31 -14.25 -4.21
CA TYR A 44 14.38 -12.85 -3.79
C TYR A 44 13.53 -11.92 -4.67
N TRP A 45 13.62 -12.04 -6.01
CA TRP A 45 12.81 -11.24 -6.93
C TRP A 45 11.32 -11.50 -6.76
N LYS A 46 10.93 -12.77 -6.58
CA LYS A 46 9.55 -13.17 -6.32
C LYS A 46 9.03 -12.55 -5.02
N GLN A 47 9.80 -12.61 -3.94
CA GLN A 47 9.42 -11.99 -2.68
C GLN A 47 9.27 -10.47 -2.82
N ARG A 48 10.21 -9.78 -3.47
CA ARG A 48 10.09 -8.33 -3.71
C ARG A 48 8.86 -7.95 -4.53
N LYS A 49 8.49 -8.78 -5.50
CA LYS A 49 7.28 -8.58 -6.29
C LYS A 49 6.03 -8.69 -5.40
N GLN A 50 5.96 -9.73 -4.57
CA GLN A 50 4.85 -9.94 -3.64
C GLN A 50 4.72 -8.80 -2.62
N GLU A 51 5.83 -8.35 -2.03
CA GLU A 51 5.81 -7.19 -1.10
C GLU A 51 5.35 -5.91 -1.81
N LYS A 52 5.76 -5.69 -3.06
CA LYS A 52 5.32 -4.54 -3.86
C LYS A 52 3.82 -4.62 -4.19
N GLU A 53 3.32 -5.80 -4.58
CA GLU A 53 1.90 -6.03 -4.84
C GLU A 53 1.05 -5.80 -3.58
N ALA A 54 1.53 -6.29 -2.43
CA ALA A 54 0.88 -6.09 -1.14
C ALA A 54 0.85 -4.61 -0.72
N GLU A 55 1.96 -3.88 -0.91
CA GLU A 55 2.03 -2.45 -0.62
C GLU A 55 1.07 -1.65 -1.53
N ILE A 56 1.06 -1.94 -2.84
CA ILE A 56 0.13 -1.28 -3.79
C ILE A 56 -1.31 -1.55 -3.34
N PHE A 57 -1.67 -2.80 -3.07
CA PHE A 57 -3.01 -3.11 -2.59
C PHE A 57 -3.39 -2.35 -1.32
N ALA A 58 -2.49 -2.32 -0.32
CA ALA A 58 -2.73 -1.60 0.91
C ALA A 58 -2.99 -0.11 0.66
N THR A 59 -2.27 0.52 -0.29
CA THR A 59 -2.51 1.92 -0.65
C THR A 59 -3.88 2.15 -1.26
N TYR A 60 -4.33 1.28 -2.17
CA TYR A 60 -5.66 1.41 -2.79
C TYR A 60 -6.79 1.06 -1.83
N LEU A 61 -6.57 0.14 -0.91
CA LEU A 61 -7.56 -0.23 0.10
C LEU A 61 -7.76 0.89 1.13
N LEU A 62 -6.68 1.51 1.60
CA LEU A 62 -6.76 2.55 2.64
C LEU A 62 -7.05 3.95 2.08
N ILE A 63 -6.70 4.19 0.81
CA ILE A 63 -6.96 5.45 0.11
C ILE A 63 -7.65 5.10 -1.22
N PRO A 64 -8.98 4.86 -1.19
CA PRO A 64 -9.76 4.51 -2.38
C PRO A 64 -9.66 5.59 -3.45
N GLU A 65 -9.62 5.17 -4.71
CA GLU A 65 -9.40 6.07 -5.84
C GLU A 65 -10.54 7.08 -6.05
N ASP A 66 -11.78 6.61 -6.00
CA ASP A 66 -12.98 7.45 -6.07
C ASP A 66 -12.97 8.53 -4.99
N LYS A 67 -12.67 8.14 -3.74
CA LYS A 67 -12.60 9.06 -2.60
C LYS A 67 -11.45 10.04 -2.68
N LEU A 68 -10.29 9.58 -3.11
CA LEU A 68 -9.16 10.47 -3.36
C LEU A 68 -9.49 11.47 -4.47
N ASN A 69 -10.11 11.03 -5.57
CA ASN A 69 -10.49 11.89 -6.69
C ASN A 69 -11.57 12.91 -6.30
N GLU A 70 -12.51 12.56 -5.43
CA GLU A 70 -13.45 13.50 -4.83
C GLU A 70 -12.70 14.59 -4.05
N LYS A 71 -11.80 14.19 -3.14
CA LYS A 71 -10.99 15.11 -2.33
C LYS A 71 -10.11 16.03 -3.16
N LEU A 72 -9.43 15.50 -4.18
CA LEU A 72 -8.54 16.29 -5.05
C LEU A 72 -9.25 17.41 -5.84
N LYS A 73 -10.58 17.37 -5.94
CA LYS A 73 -11.38 18.42 -6.57
C LYS A 73 -11.75 19.55 -5.61
N GLU A 74 -11.63 19.35 -4.31
CA GLU A 74 -11.95 20.36 -3.29
C GLU A 74 -10.98 21.56 -3.41
N GLU A 75 -11.51 22.77 -3.23
CA GLU A 75 -10.77 24.02 -3.45
C GLU A 75 -9.51 24.11 -2.57
N TRP A 76 -9.63 23.78 -1.29
CA TRP A 76 -8.50 23.80 -0.36
C TRP A 76 -7.35 22.87 -0.78
N VAL A 77 -7.64 21.74 -1.45
CA VAL A 77 -6.61 20.83 -1.95
C VAL A 77 -5.88 21.43 -3.14
N ARG A 78 -6.62 22.12 -4.02
CA ARG A 78 -6.09 22.73 -5.24
C ARG A 78 -5.28 23.99 -4.96
N GLU A 79 -5.63 24.72 -3.92
CA GLU A 79 -4.97 25.97 -3.53
C GLU A 79 -3.83 25.74 -2.51
N SER A 80 -3.83 24.61 -1.80
CA SER A 80 -2.77 24.31 -0.84
C SER A 80 -1.44 24.05 -1.54
N PRO A 81 -0.33 24.68 -1.07
CA PRO A 81 1.01 24.39 -1.58
C PRO A 81 1.48 22.95 -1.25
N ASP A 82 0.96 22.34 -0.18
CA ASP A 82 1.20 20.93 0.17
C ASP A 82 -0.02 20.37 0.92
N PRO A 83 -1.02 19.76 0.25
CA PRO A 83 -2.22 19.21 0.89
C PRO A 83 -1.98 17.85 1.58
N VAL A 84 -0.74 17.34 1.58
CA VAL A 84 -0.44 15.98 2.03
C VAL A 84 -0.74 15.75 3.51
N PRO A 85 -0.37 16.64 4.45
CA PRO A 85 -0.66 16.43 5.88
C PRO A 85 -2.15 16.25 6.15
N GLU A 86 -2.98 17.13 5.60
CA GLU A 86 -4.43 17.15 5.79
C GLU A 86 -5.09 15.94 5.11
N LEU A 87 -4.66 15.59 3.89
CA LEU A 87 -5.13 14.37 3.23
C LEU A 87 -4.73 13.11 4.02
N ALA A 88 -3.51 13.06 4.56
CA ALA A 88 -3.04 11.92 5.34
C ALA A 88 -3.87 11.74 6.62
N GLU A 89 -4.20 12.85 7.30
CA GLU A 89 -5.12 12.85 8.44
C GLU A 89 -6.53 12.39 8.05
N GLU A 90 -7.11 12.93 6.98
CA GLU A 90 -8.45 12.56 6.49
C GLU A 90 -8.56 11.05 6.20
N PHE A 91 -7.57 10.50 5.49
CA PHE A 91 -7.53 9.06 5.19
C PHE A 91 -6.98 8.22 6.35
N GLN A 92 -6.59 8.84 7.47
CA GLN A 92 -6.08 8.20 8.68
C GLN A 92 -4.83 7.31 8.39
N VAL A 93 -3.90 7.85 7.61
CA VAL A 93 -2.64 7.23 7.20
C VAL A 93 -1.45 8.14 7.51
N SER A 94 -0.22 7.63 7.42
CA SER A 94 0.95 8.51 7.52
C SER A 94 1.14 9.35 6.24
N GLU A 95 1.70 10.55 6.35
CA GLU A 95 2.04 11.41 5.21
C GLU A 95 2.87 10.69 4.14
N ASN A 96 3.87 9.89 4.54
CA ASN A 96 4.68 9.12 3.59
C ASN A 96 3.82 8.15 2.76
N PHE A 97 2.82 7.53 3.39
CA PHE A 97 1.88 6.63 2.72
C PHE A 97 0.96 7.37 1.75
N MET A 98 0.49 8.57 2.12
CA MET A 98 -0.25 9.44 1.22
C MET A 98 0.59 9.87 0.01
N ARG A 99 1.84 10.28 0.22
CA ARG A 99 2.78 10.62 -0.88
C ARG A 99 3.01 9.43 -1.81
N LYS A 100 3.13 8.20 -1.29
CA LYS A 100 3.21 6.99 -2.12
C LYS A 100 1.96 6.80 -2.98
N ARG A 101 0.77 6.96 -2.40
CA ARG A 101 -0.50 6.80 -3.11
C ARG A 101 -0.66 7.80 -4.26
N LEU A 102 -0.29 9.07 -4.04
CA LEU A 102 -0.30 10.11 -5.07
C LEU A 102 0.68 9.79 -6.21
N LYS A 103 1.87 9.26 -5.89
CA LYS A 103 2.83 8.78 -6.90
C LYS A 103 2.27 7.63 -7.73
N PHE A 104 1.62 6.65 -7.09
CA PHE A 104 1.03 5.51 -7.80
C PHE A 104 -0.09 5.93 -8.76
N LYS A 105 -0.86 6.96 -8.42
CA LYS A 105 -1.85 7.53 -9.35
C LYS A 105 -1.17 8.11 -10.60
N GLY A 106 -0.18 8.98 -10.42
CA GLY A 106 0.54 9.60 -11.55
C GLY A 106 1.24 8.59 -12.48
N THR A 107 1.58 7.39 -11.99
CA THR A 107 2.15 6.32 -12.83
C THR A 107 1.12 5.49 -13.60
N LEU A 108 -0.16 5.51 -13.23
CA LEU A 108 -1.23 4.82 -13.95
C LEU A 108 -1.91 5.70 -15.01
N ASP A 109 -1.78 7.03 -14.86
CA ASP A 109 -2.31 8.01 -15.80
C ASP A 109 -1.33 8.30 -16.99
N ASN A 110 -0.23 7.55 -17.12
CA ASN A 110 0.75 7.56 -18.23
C ASN A 110 0.74 6.23 -18.99
#